data_AF-A0A495R5V7-F1
#
_entry.id   AF-A0A495R5V7-F1
#
_cell.length_a   1.000
_cell.length_b   1.000
_cell.length_c   1.000
_cell.angle_alpha   90.00
_cell.angle_beta   90.00
_cell.angle_gamma   90.00
#
_symmetry.space_group_name_H-M   'P 1'
#
loop_
_entity.id
_entity.type
_entity.pdbx_description
1 polymer ?
#
loop_
_entity_poly.entity_id
_entity_poly.type
_entity_poly.pdbx_seq_one_letter_code
_entity_poly.pdbx_strand_id
1 'polypeptide(L)'
;MTMATQEHVRREFGEVEENELRLDKEKSEQVINALNQDLADTYTLYHQVKKHHWNVEGAEFRDLHLFLGDAAGHAEEAADELAERAQALGGTPISSGKAQEEHASVEPEGQDVYDIRTSLENDLEMYGDIIESLRDHIDLAENLGDHATAQILREIIVQTEEDAHHIEHYLEDDTLVLD
;
A
#
# COMPACT_ATOMS: atom_id res chain seq x y z
N MET A 1 21.23 -5.21 -21.47
CA MET A 1 19.94 -5.82 -21.83
C MET A 1 19.25 -4.87 -22.79
N THR A 2 18.96 -5.32 -23.99
CA THR A 2 18.23 -4.52 -24.99
C THR A 2 16.79 -4.41 -24.50
N MET A 3 16.35 -3.23 -24.07
CA MET A 3 14.93 -2.99 -23.83
C MET A 3 14.19 -3.33 -25.13
N ALA A 4 13.13 -4.13 -25.02
CA ALA A 4 12.23 -4.35 -26.13
C ALA A 4 11.79 -2.98 -26.65
N THR A 5 12.11 -2.66 -27.89
CA THR A 5 11.55 -1.49 -28.57
C THR A 5 10.04 -1.71 -28.57
N GLN A 6 9.31 -0.91 -27.79
CA GLN A 6 7.86 -0.92 -27.77
C GLN A 6 7.37 -0.49 -29.15
N GLU A 7 7.05 -1.45 -30.03
CA GLU A 7 6.68 -1.12 -31.40
C GLU A 7 5.24 -0.57 -31.49
N HIS A 8 4.41 -0.74 -30.46
CA HIS A 8 3.05 -0.19 -30.39
C HIS A 8 2.58 0.08 -28.95
N VAL A 9 2.86 1.27 -28.42
CA VAL A 9 2.23 1.76 -27.19
C VAL A 9 0.77 2.10 -27.48
N ARG A 10 -0.16 1.49 -26.75
CA ARG A 10 -1.60 1.78 -26.89
C ARG A 10 -2.05 2.98 -26.06
N ARG A 11 -1.40 3.18 -24.91
CA ARG A 11 -1.64 4.24 -23.94
C ARG A 11 -0.33 4.54 -23.24
N GLU A 12 0.07 5.80 -23.17
CA GLU A 12 1.25 6.20 -22.42
C GLU A 12 0.93 6.25 -20.91
N PHE A 13 1.90 5.98 -20.05
CA PHE A 13 1.71 6.15 -18.61
C PHE A 13 1.41 7.63 -18.30
N GLY A 14 0.42 7.88 -17.44
CA GLY A 14 -0.09 9.22 -17.14
C GLY A 14 -1.19 9.71 -18.08
N GLU A 15 -1.45 9.04 -19.21
CA GLU A 15 -2.65 9.30 -20.02
C GLU A 15 -3.87 8.61 -19.42
N VAL A 16 -4.98 9.35 -19.33
CA VAL A 16 -6.29 8.82 -18.91
C VAL A 16 -7.26 8.90 -20.08
N GLU A 17 -7.90 7.78 -20.37
CA GLU A 17 -8.94 7.67 -21.39
C GLU A 17 -10.34 7.90 -20.81
N GLU A 18 -11.32 8.20 -21.68
CA GLU A 18 -12.72 8.11 -21.28
C GLU A 18 -13.04 6.67 -20.84
N ASN A 19 -13.79 6.53 -19.74
CA ASN A 19 -14.19 5.23 -19.21
C ASN A 19 -15.69 4.98 -19.37
N GLU A 20 -16.06 3.71 -19.53
CA GLU A 20 -17.46 3.28 -19.65
C GLU A 20 -18.24 3.39 -18.33
N LEU A 21 -17.54 3.64 -17.22
CA LEU A 21 -18.13 3.91 -15.90
C LEU A 21 -18.69 5.33 -15.80
N ARG A 22 -18.43 6.18 -16.81
CA ARG A 22 -18.96 7.55 -16.95
C ARG A 22 -18.57 8.46 -15.80
N LEU A 23 -17.44 8.20 -15.14
CA LEU A 23 -16.80 9.23 -14.35
C LEU A 23 -16.11 10.20 -15.34
N ASP A 24 -16.33 11.49 -15.10
CA ASP A 24 -15.70 12.54 -15.91
C ASP A 24 -14.17 12.35 -15.97
N LYS A 25 -13.57 12.65 -17.12
CA LYS A 25 -12.15 12.37 -17.37
C LYS A 25 -11.24 13.13 -16.40
N GLU A 26 -11.49 14.42 -16.18
CA GLU A 26 -10.65 15.23 -15.28
C GLU A 26 -10.77 14.79 -13.82
N LYS A 27 -11.94 14.27 -13.44
CA LYS A 27 -12.12 13.63 -12.12
C LYS A 27 -11.38 12.28 -12.04
N SER A 28 -11.47 11.48 -13.09
CA SER A 28 -10.80 10.19 -13.18
C SER A 28 -9.29 10.37 -13.07
N GLU A 29 -8.72 11.38 -13.75
CA GLU A 29 -7.29 11.73 -13.64
C GLU A 29 -6.86 11.99 -12.19
N GLN A 30 -7.64 12.75 -11.42
CA GLN A 30 -7.33 13.03 -10.01
C GLN A 30 -7.39 11.76 -9.15
N VAL A 31 -8.43 10.94 -9.33
CA VAL A 31 -8.58 9.69 -8.58
C VAL A 31 -7.48 8.69 -8.95
N ILE A 32 -7.15 8.54 -10.22
CA ILE A 32 -6.10 7.64 -10.70
C ILE A 32 -4.73 8.04 -10.14
N ASN A 33 -4.44 9.35 -10.05
CA ASN A 33 -3.19 9.81 -9.46
C ASN A 33 -3.09 9.44 -7.98
N ALA A 34 -4.16 9.62 -7.21
CA ALA A 34 -4.24 9.19 -5.81
C ALA A 34 -4.07 7.67 -5.68
N LEU A 35 -4.80 6.88 -6.47
CA LEU A 35 -4.72 5.43 -6.46
C LEU A 35 -3.33 4.90 -6.84
N ASN A 36 -2.61 5.58 -7.75
CA ASN A 36 -1.24 5.19 -8.09
C ASN A 36 -0.24 5.51 -6.98
N GLN A 37 -0.47 6.56 -6.18
CA GLN A 37 0.31 6.81 -4.96
C GLN A 37 0.00 5.74 -3.91
N ASP A 38 -1.28 5.46 -3.63
CA ASP A 38 -1.70 4.41 -2.69
C ASP A 38 -1.13 3.04 -3.09
N LEU A 39 -1.14 2.74 -4.39
CA LEU A 39 -0.57 1.50 -4.94
C LEU A 39 0.95 1.42 -4.72
N ALA A 40 1.66 2.53 -4.91
CA ALA A 40 3.10 2.59 -4.66
C ALA A 40 3.41 2.41 -3.17
N ASP A 41 2.69 3.12 -2.30
CA ASP A 41 2.85 3.03 -0.85
C ASP A 41 2.53 1.62 -0.33
N THR A 42 1.44 1.02 -0.83
CA THR A 42 1.03 -0.34 -0.46
C THR A 42 2.07 -1.39 -0.86
N TYR A 43 2.69 -1.27 -2.05
CA TYR A 43 3.77 -2.18 -2.44
C TYR A 43 5.07 -1.95 -1.65
N THR A 44 5.36 -0.69 -1.26
CA THR A 44 6.48 -0.39 -0.36
C THR A 44 6.27 -1.07 1.00
N LEU A 45 5.08 -0.94 1.58
CA LEU A 45 4.67 -1.63 2.80
C LEU A 45 4.75 -3.15 2.66
N TYR A 46 4.19 -3.71 1.57
CA TYR A 46 4.27 -5.14 1.28
C TYR A 46 5.71 -5.64 1.37
N HIS A 47 6.65 -4.97 0.69
CA HIS A 47 8.03 -5.39 0.67
C HIS A 47 8.72 -5.26 2.03
N GLN A 48 8.41 -4.22 2.81
CA GLN A 48 8.93 -4.06 4.17
C GLN A 48 8.42 -5.16 5.10
N VAL A 49 7.11 -5.39 5.13
CA VAL A 49 6.50 -6.45 5.95
C VAL A 49 7.01 -7.83 5.53
N LYS A 50 7.21 -8.09 4.22
CA LYS A 50 7.85 -9.33 3.74
C LYS A 50 9.29 -9.48 4.21
N LYS A 51 10.07 -8.41 4.23
CA LYS A 51 11.43 -8.41 4.79
C LYS A 51 11.38 -8.83 6.25
N HIS A 52 10.47 -8.28 7.05
CA HIS A 52 10.33 -8.64 8.46
C HIS A 52 9.84 -10.09 8.62
N HIS A 53 8.88 -10.53 7.82
CA HIS A 53 8.40 -11.92 7.79
C HIS A 53 9.53 -12.94 7.48
N TRP A 54 10.48 -12.60 6.62
CA TRP A 54 11.60 -13.49 6.30
C TRP A 54 12.66 -13.54 7.40
N ASN A 55 12.89 -12.43 8.08
CA ASN A 55 14.02 -12.27 9.00
C ASN A 55 13.63 -12.35 10.48
N VAL A 56 12.33 -12.36 10.81
CA VAL A 56 11.85 -12.47 12.19
C VAL A 56 12.44 -13.70 12.86
N GLU A 57 12.90 -13.53 14.08
CA GLU A 57 13.49 -14.55 14.93
C GLU A 57 13.19 -14.24 16.41
N GLY A 58 13.59 -15.13 17.32
CA GLY A 58 13.35 -14.97 18.76
C GLY A 58 12.19 -15.80 19.29
N ALA A 59 11.76 -15.51 20.52
CA ALA A 59 10.82 -16.33 21.27
C ALA A 59 9.42 -16.37 20.63
N GLU A 60 9.01 -15.27 20.01
CA GLU A 60 7.69 -15.07 19.39
C GLU A 60 7.70 -15.33 17.88
N PHE A 61 8.83 -15.81 17.35
CA PHE A 61 9.10 -15.98 15.91
C PHE A 61 7.89 -16.51 15.13
N ARG A 62 7.28 -17.61 15.60
CA ARG A 62 6.28 -18.31 14.81
C ARG A 62 5.01 -17.49 14.64
N ASP A 63 4.54 -16.84 15.70
CA ASP A 63 3.27 -16.12 15.67
C ASP A 63 3.44 -14.80 14.91
N LEU A 64 4.57 -14.11 15.10
CA LEU A 64 4.93 -12.95 14.29
C LEU A 64 5.17 -13.30 12.82
N HIS A 65 5.81 -14.42 12.50
CA HIS A 65 6.00 -14.86 11.12
C HIS A 65 4.67 -15.11 10.40
N LEU A 66 3.69 -15.70 11.09
CA LEU A 66 2.35 -15.91 10.53
C LEU A 66 1.63 -14.57 10.36
N PHE A 67 1.61 -13.74 11.40
CA PHE A 67 0.99 -12.41 11.34
C PHE A 67 1.55 -11.54 10.22
N LEU A 68 2.88 -11.38 10.13
CA LEU A 68 3.52 -10.60 9.06
C LEU A 68 3.29 -11.24 7.68
N GLY A 69 3.08 -12.56 7.63
CA GLY A 69 2.69 -13.25 6.40
C GLY A 69 1.28 -12.87 5.93
N ASP A 70 0.32 -12.85 6.86
CA ASP A 70 -1.07 -12.47 6.61
C ASP A 70 -1.19 -10.97 6.27
N ALA A 71 -0.52 -10.11 7.03
CA ALA A 71 -0.47 -8.66 6.79
C ALA A 71 0.11 -8.31 5.41
N ALA A 72 1.17 -9.00 4.97
CA ALA A 72 1.66 -8.85 3.60
C ALA A 72 0.65 -9.36 2.56
N GLY A 73 -0.11 -10.41 2.86
CA GLY A 73 -1.21 -10.88 2.02
C GLY A 73 -2.31 -9.82 1.86
N HIS A 74 -2.72 -9.17 2.96
CA HIS A 74 -3.70 -8.09 2.92
C HIS A 74 -3.21 -6.91 2.08
N ALA A 75 -1.93 -6.52 2.20
CA ALA A 75 -1.34 -5.48 1.38
C ALA A 75 -1.30 -5.86 -0.11
N GLU A 76 -1.02 -7.12 -0.45
CA GLU A 76 -1.04 -7.61 -1.83
C GLU A 76 -2.46 -7.56 -2.43
N GLU A 77 -3.48 -7.97 -1.67
CA GLU A 77 -4.89 -7.88 -2.08
C GLU A 77 -5.34 -6.43 -2.27
N ALA A 78 -4.96 -5.52 -1.36
CA ALA A 78 -5.24 -4.10 -1.50
C ALA A 78 -4.57 -3.50 -2.75
N ALA A 79 -3.31 -3.86 -3.01
CA ALA A 79 -2.59 -3.39 -4.19
C ALA A 79 -3.27 -3.83 -5.51
N ASP A 80 -3.77 -5.05 -5.57
CA ASP A 80 -4.52 -5.55 -6.74
C ASP A 80 -5.80 -4.72 -6.97
N GLU A 81 -6.60 -4.51 -5.91
CA GLU A 81 -7.85 -3.74 -6.00
C GLU A 81 -7.58 -2.27 -6.41
N LEU A 82 -6.53 -1.64 -5.86
CA LEU A 82 -6.11 -0.29 -6.25
C LEU A 82 -5.70 -0.22 -7.73
N ALA A 83 -4.92 -1.19 -8.18
CA ALA A 83 -4.44 -1.27 -9.56
C ALA A 83 -5.58 -1.50 -10.56
N GLU A 84 -6.47 -2.45 -10.27
CA GLU A 84 -7.66 -2.73 -11.07
C GLU A 84 -8.60 -1.53 -11.09
N ARG A 85 -8.76 -0.83 -9.96
CA ARG A 85 -9.59 0.36 -9.90
C ARG A 85 -9.03 1.50 -10.75
N ALA A 86 -7.73 1.76 -10.68
CA ALA A 86 -7.08 2.76 -11.51
C ALA A 86 -7.23 2.43 -13.01
N GLN A 87 -7.10 1.15 -13.38
CA GLN A 87 -7.34 0.68 -14.74
C GLN A 87 -8.79 0.94 -15.17
N ALA A 88 -9.76 0.59 -14.33
CA ALA A 88 -11.18 0.68 -14.63
C ALA A 88 -11.65 2.12 -14.88
N LEU A 89 -10.98 3.09 -14.23
CA LEU A 89 -11.20 4.53 -14.43
C LEU A 89 -10.53 5.09 -15.70
N GLY A 90 -9.83 4.25 -16.48
CA GLY A 90 -9.20 4.62 -17.73
C GLY A 90 -7.70 4.92 -17.62
N GLY A 91 -7.10 4.67 -16.46
CA GLY A 91 -5.67 4.88 -16.20
C GLY A 91 -4.79 3.68 -16.48
N THR A 92 -3.50 3.83 -16.20
CA THR A 92 -2.53 2.73 -16.19
C THR A 92 -1.95 2.62 -14.78
N PRO A 93 -2.06 1.45 -14.12
CA PRO A 93 -1.49 1.28 -12.79
C PRO A 93 0.04 1.27 -12.84
N ILE A 94 0.66 1.81 -11.80
CA ILE A 94 2.12 1.73 -11.64
C ILE A 94 2.56 0.30 -11.36
N SER A 95 3.61 -0.18 -12.03
CA SER A 95 3.88 -1.63 -12.07
C SER A 95 5.33 -2.07 -11.94
N SER A 96 6.30 -1.15 -11.88
CA SER A 96 7.72 -1.51 -11.76
C SER A 96 8.27 -1.04 -10.43
N GLY A 97 9.14 -1.83 -9.79
CA GLY A 97 9.72 -1.48 -8.49
C GLY A 97 10.36 -0.09 -8.46
N LYS A 98 11.11 0.28 -9.51
CA LYS A 98 11.68 1.64 -9.62
C LYS A 98 10.62 2.73 -9.66
N ALA A 99 9.53 2.49 -10.39
CA ALA A 99 8.45 3.46 -10.50
C ALA A 99 7.68 3.57 -9.18
N GLN A 100 7.42 2.43 -8.50
CA GLN A 100 6.80 2.40 -7.18
C GLN A 100 7.63 3.19 -6.17
N GLU A 101 8.94 2.93 -6.08
CA GLU A 101 9.85 3.71 -5.22
C GLU A 101 9.85 5.21 -5.57
N GLU A 102 9.78 5.58 -6.85
CA GLU A 102 9.72 6.99 -7.28
C GLU A 102 8.38 7.69 -7.00
N HIS A 103 7.29 6.95 -6.80
CA HIS A 103 5.93 7.49 -6.60
C HIS A 103 5.42 7.34 -5.17
N ALA A 104 6.02 6.44 -4.38
CA ALA A 104 5.66 6.28 -2.98
C ALA A 104 5.92 7.58 -2.21
N SER A 105 5.01 7.88 -1.29
CA SER A 105 5.14 8.91 -0.27
C SER A 105 5.82 8.41 1.01
N VAL A 106 5.91 7.09 1.18
CA VAL A 106 6.60 6.43 2.30
C VAL A 106 7.98 5.90 1.91
N GLU A 107 8.89 5.85 2.87
CA GLU A 107 10.26 5.38 2.68
C GLU A 107 10.47 4.01 3.36
N PRO A 108 10.91 2.98 2.64
CA PRO A 108 11.16 1.68 3.23
C PRO A 108 12.43 1.67 4.08
N GLU A 109 12.46 0.77 5.06
CA GLU A 109 13.70 0.41 5.74
C GLU A 109 14.81 0.00 4.75
N GLY A 110 16.06 0.24 5.14
CA GLY A 110 17.23 -0.25 4.43
C GLY A 110 17.33 -1.78 4.40
N GLN A 111 18.41 -2.30 3.79
CA GLN A 111 18.62 -3.74 3.62
C GLN A 111 19.13 -4.46 4.89
N ASP A 112 19.49 -3.72 5.94
CA ASP A 112 19.97 -4.28 7.20
C ASP A 112 18.82 -4.96 7.97
N VAL A 113 19.16 -5.88 8.87
CA VAL A 113 18.19 -6.60 9.71
C VAL A 113 18.27 -6.02 11.13
N TYR A 114 17.13 -5.54 11.64
CA TYR A 114 16.98 -5.02 12.99
C TYR A 114 16.35 -6.06 13.93
N ASP A 115 16.31 -5.76 15.23
CA ASP A 115 15.49 -6.55 16.15
C ASP A 115 14.00 -6.33 15.86
N ILE A 116 13.19 -7.32 16.23
CA ILE A 116 11.78 -7.35 15.83
C ILE A 116 10.97 -6.17 16.37
N ARG A 117 11.31 -5.60 17.54
CA ARG A 117 10.59 -4.44 18.06
C ARG A 117 10.87 -3.21 17.21
N THR A 118 12.13 -2.95 16.87
CA THR A 118 12.50 -1.87 15.94
C THR A 118 11.78 -2.03 14.59
N SER A 119 11.75 -3.25 14.03
CA SER A 119 11.04 -3.52 12.77
C SER A 119 9.54 -3.27 12.86
N LEU A 120 8.89 -3.67 13.96
CA LEU A 120 7.46 -3.43 14.19
C LEU A 120 7.16 -1.94 14.41
N GLU A 121 8.05 -1.19 15.06
CA GLU A 121 7.92 0.28 15.20
C GLU A 121 7.96 0.97 13.82
N ASN A 122 8.88 0.56 12.96
CA ASN A 122 9.00 1.10 11.60
C ASN A 122 7.82 0.67 10.70
N ASP A 123 7.29 -0.54 10.89
CA ASP A 123 6.04 -0.96 10.24
C ASP A 123 4.88 -0.07 10.69
N LEU A 124 4.71 0.13 12.01
CA LEU A 124 3.63 0.93 12.56
C LEU A 124 3.67 2.40 12.07
N GLU A 125 4.86 2.99 11.97
CA GLU A 125 5.05 4.33 11.41
C GLU A 125 4.55 4.38 9.95
N MET A 126 5.00 3.45 9.10
CA MET A 126 4.58 3.39 7.70
C MET A 126 3.08 3.11 7.54
N TYR A 127 2.52 2.20 8.35
CA TYR A 127 1.07 1.98 8.40
C TYR A 127 0.33 3.27 8.73
N GLY A 128 0.83 4.06 9.70
CA GLY A 128 0.27 5.36 10.07
C GLY A 128 0.22 6.35 8.90
N ASP A 129 1.32 6.52 8.19
CA ASP A 129 1.42 7.44 7.04
C ASP A 129 0.46 7.03 5.90
N ILE A 130 0.36 5.72 5.64
CA ILE A 130 -0.57 5.17 4.64
C ILE A 130 -2.02 5.39 5.07
N ILE A 131 -2.34 5.16 6.34
CA ILE A 131 -3.69 5.39 6.89
C ILE A 131 -4.10 6.87 6.73
N GLU A 132 -3.19 7.81 6.95
CA GLU A 132 -3.46 9.24 6.72
C GLU A 132 -3.74 9.53 5.24
N SER A 133 -2.91 9.00 4.33
CA SER A 133 -3.11 9.14 2.88
C SER A 133 -4.43 8.54 2.40
N LEU A 134 -4.80 7.35 2.88
CA LEU A 134 -6.07 6.71 2.57
C LEU A 134 -7.27 7.55 3.02
N ARG A 135 -7.22 8.21 4.18
CA ARG A 135 -8.30 9.11 4.65
C ARG A 135 -8.47 10.29 3.70
N ASP A 136 -7.37 10.91 3.30
CA ASP A 136 -7.38 12.04 2.36
C ASP A 136 -7.92 11.62 0.98
N HIS A 137 -7.55 10.43 0.50
CA HIS A 137 -8.00 9.90 -0.78
C HIS A 137 -9.45 9.41 -0.77
N ILE A 138 -9.96 8.91 0.36
CA ILE A 138 -11.40 8.66 0.57
C ILE A 138 -12.17 9.97 0.40
N ASP A 139 -11.76 11.03 1.10
CA ASP A 139 -12.42 12.34 1.01
C ASP A 139 -12.33 12.91 -0.41
N LEU A 140 -11.20 12.76 -1.09
CA LEU A 140 -11.04 13.14 -2.50
C LEU A 140 -12.07 12.43 -3.40
N ALA A 141 -12.13 11.10 -3.32
CA ALA A 141 -13.05 10.30 -4.13
C ALA A 141 -14.52 10.69 -3.87
N GLU A 142 -14.91 10.89 -2.60
CA GLU A 142 -16.26 11.34 -2.24
C GLU A 142 -16.58 12.73 -2.79
N ASN A 143 -15.66 13.69 -2.67
CA ASN A 143 -15.85 15.06 -3.16
C ASN A 143 -15.96 15.12 -4.69
N LEU A 144 -15.28 14.21 -5.39
CA LEU A 144 -15.40 14.07 -6.85
C LEU A 144 -16.67 13.30 -7.26
N GLY A 145 -17.38 12.69 -6.32
CA GLY A 145 -18.59 11.90 -6.55
C GLY A 145 -18.31 10.47 -7.01
N ASP A 146 -17.09 9.98 -6.81
CA ASP A 146 -16.71 8.58 -7.05
C ASP A 146 -16.90 7.73 -5.79
N HIS A 147 -18.16 7.42 -5.50
CA HIS A 147 -18.53 6.63 -4.33
C HIS A 147 -17.99 5.19 -4.35
N ALA A 148 -17.71 4.63 -5.53
CA ALA A 148 -17.18 3.27 -5.64
C ALA A 148 -15.71 3.22 -5.23
N THR A 149 -14.89 4.18 -5.69
CA THR A 149 -13.51 4.29 -5.20
C THR A 149 -13.46 4.59 -3.71
N ALA A 150 -14.30 5.50 -3.22
CA ALA A 150 -14.39 5.77 -1.79
C ALA A 150 -14.74 4.52 -0.97
N GLN A 151 -15.64 3.65 -1.47
CA GLN A 151 -15.98 2.40 -0.80
C GLN A 151 -14.80 1.41 -0.78
N ILE A 152 -14.10 1.25 -1.89
CA ILE A 152 -12.91 0.40 -1.98
C ILE A 152 -11.85 0.86 -0.97
N LEU A 153 -11.53 2.15 -0.97
CA LEU A 153 -10.55 2.71 -0.05
C LEU A 153 -10.98 2.58 1.42
N ARG A 154 -12.29 2.63 1.71
CA ARG A 154 -12.85 2.36 3.05
C ARG A 154 -12.69 0.90 3.48
N GLU A 155 -12.75 -0.05 2.55
CA GLU A 155 -12.49 -1.46 2.86
C GLU A 155 -11.00 -1.69 3.11
N ILE A 156 -10.13 -1.11 2.28
CA ILE A 156 -8.68 -1.17 2.44
C ILE A 156 -8.26 -0.57 3.79
N ILE A 157 -8.67 0.66 4.10
CA ILE A 157 -8.25 1.34 5.35
C ILE A 157 -8.70 0.58 6.60
N VAL A 158 -9.85 -0.11 6.58
CA VAL A 158 -10.30 -0.91 7.72
C VAL A 158 -9.32 -2.05 8.00
N GLN A 159 -8.87 -2.75 6.95
CA GLN A 159 -7.88 -3.81 7.11
C GLN A 159 -6.49 -3.26 7.49
N THR A 160 -6.08 -2.14 6.89
CA THR A 160 -4.82 -1.46 7.20
C THR A 160 -4.78 -0.99 8.66
N GLU A 161 -5.87 -0.42 9.18
CA GLU A 161 -6.00 -0.03 10.59
C GLU A 161 -6.01 -1.25 11.53
N GLU A 162 -6.60 -2.37 11.11
CA GLU A 162 -6.59 -3.62 11.89
C GLU A 162 -5.18 -4.20 12.01
N ASP A 163 -4.43 -4.27 10.92
CA ASP A 163 -3.04 -4.75 10.93
C ASP A 163 -2.14 -3.83 11.79
N ALA A 164 -2.29 -2.51 11.64
CA ALA A 164 -1.57 -1.54 12.47
C ALA A 164 -1.88 -1.69 13.96
N HIS A 165 -3.15 -1.88 14.31
CA HIS A 165 -3.57 -2.10 15.70
C HIS A 165 -3.02 -3.41 16.28
N HIS A 166 -2.90 -4.47 15.46
CA HIS A 166 -2.23 -5.70 15.90
C HIS A 166 -0.73 -5.50 16.14
N ILE A 167 -0.06 -4.68 15.33
CA ILE A 167 1.35 -4.32 15.56
C ILE A 167 1.51 -3.55 16.88
N GLU A 168 0.63 -2.59 17.15
CA GLU A 168 0.64 -1.85 18.42
C GLU A 168 0.55 -2.78 19.63
N HIS A 169 -0.34 -3.78 19.59
CA HIS A 169 -0.42 -4.79 20.65
C HIS A 169 0.86 -5.61 20.86
N TYR A 170 1.66 -5.87 19.81
CA TYR A 170 2.97 -6.53 19.95
C TYR A 170 4.03 -5.58 20.53
N LEU A 171 3.85 -4.27 20.37
CA LEU A 171 4.76 -3.25 20.87
C LEU A 171 4.49 -2.85 22.32
N GLU A 172 3.33 -3.19 22.88
CA GLU A 172 3.00 -2.94 24.28
C GLU A 172 4.07 -3.50 25.25
N ASP A 173 4.17 -2.86 26.43
CA ASP A 173 5.14 -3.23 27.45
C ASP A 173 4.80 -4.60 28.06
N ASP A 174 5.56 -5.62 27.66
CA ASP A 174 5.44 -6.95 28.24
C ASP A 174 6.16 -6.99 29.59
N THR A 175 5.50 -6.52 30.65
CA THR A 175 6.06 -6.51 32.01
C THR A 175 6.19 -7.95 32.55
N LEU A 176 7.27 -8.64 32.18
CA LEU A 176 7.75 -9.83 32.88
C LEU A 176 8.89 -9.52 33.88
N VAL A 177 9.28 -8.26 34.00
CA VAL A 177 10.22 -7.77 35.02
C VAL A 177 9.54 -6.73 35.91
N LEU A 178 9.57 -6.98 37.21
CA LEU A 178 9.30 -5.97 38.24
C LEU A 178 10.48 -4.98 38.24
N ASP A 179 10.17 -3.69 38.33
CA ASP A 179 11.13 -2.63 38.69
C ASP A 179 12.06 -3.02 39.87
#